data_AF-A0A968Q042-F1
#
_entry.id   AF-A0A968Q042-F1
#
_cell.length_a   1.000
_cell.length_b   1.000
_cell.length_c   1.000
_cell.angle_alpha   90.00
_cell.angle_beta   90.00
_cell.angle_gamma   90.00
#
_symmetry.space_group_name_H-M   'P 1'
#
loop_
_entity.id
_entity.type
_entity.pdbx_description
1 polymer ?
#
loop_
_entity_poly.entity_id
_entity_poly.type
_entity_poly.pdbx_seq_one_letter_code
_entity_poly.pdbx_strand_id
1 'polypeptide(L)'
;MKAVLKTIIHKLQRLVRPEFIHPWGSPELVAGAKIVLLSTLLGGTLVTGFRYMGGFEPAELFLFDYLVRLQPKPSPDPHLTIVGITEEDIQQYGWPLSDGLLAALLAQLQIHRPQVIGLDLYRSTLRPPGSEALVTQLGAQNLIAIEM
;
A
#
# COMPACT_ATOMS: atom_id res chain seq x y z
N MET A 1 65.40 3.00 68.82
CA MET A 1 63.92 3.09 68.97
C MET A 1 63.19 3.69 67.77
N LYS A 2 63.71 4.73 67.10
CA LYS A 2 63.06 5.37 65.92
C LYS A 2 62.92 4.47 64.67
N ALA A 3 63.84 3.52 64.46
CA ALA A 3 63.82 2.62 63.30
C ALA A 3 62.65 1.61 63.36
N VAL A 4 62.38 1.04 64.53
CA VAL A 4 61.29 0.07 64.73
C VAL A 4 59.92 0.73 64.55
N LEU A 5 59.76 1.96 65.07
CA LEU A 5 58.54 2.73 64.91
C LEU A 5 58.25 3.05 63.44
N LYS A 6 59.28 3.37 62.64
CA LYS A 6 59.16 3.66 61.21
C LYS A 6 58.73 2.42 60.42
N THR A 7 59.24 1.24 60.78
CA THR A 7 58.85 -0.04 60.14
C THR A 7 57.41 -0.42 60.47
N ILE A 8 56.96 -0.21 61.71
CA ILE A 8 55.58 -0.51 62.13
C ILE A 8 54.59 0.45 61.46
N ILE A 9 54.91 1.75 61.39
CA ILE A 9 54.08 2.75 60.69
C ILE A 9 53.98 2.42 59.20
N HIS A 10 55.09 2.04 58.56
CA HIS A 10 55.09 1.69 57.14
C HIS A 10 54.30 0.41 56.84
N LYS A 11 54.30 -0.55 57.78
CA LYS A 11 53.52 -1.79 57.65
C LYS A 11 52.01 -1.56 57.87
N LEU A 12 51.65 -0.68 58.81
CA LEU A 12 50.26 -0.25 59.04
C LEU A 12 49.68 0.57 57.88
N GLN A 13 50.49 1.45 57.26
CA GLN A 13 50.07 2.20 56.06
C GLN A 13 49.81 1.30 54.84
N ARG A 14 50.42 0.11 54.79
CA ARG A 14 50.13 -0.90 53.75
C ARG A 14 48.83 -1.67 53.98
N LEU A 15 48.39 -1.81 55.24
CA LEU A 15 47.17 -2.53 55.63
C LEU A 15 45.89 -1.68 55.55
N VAL A 16 46.01 -0.35 55.49
CA VAL A 16 44.88 0.60 55.38
C VAL A 16 44.81 1.25 54.00
N ARG A 17 45.41 0.63 52.98
CA ARG A 17 45.22 1.06 51.59
C ARG A 17 44.06 0.23 51.02
N PRO A 18 42.83 0.77 50.90
CA PRO A 18 41.76 0.03 50.27
C PRO A 18 42.13 -0.18 48.80
N GLU A 19 42.30 -1.42 48.37
CA GLU A 19 42.42 -1.79 46.95
C GLU A 19 41.10 -1.59 46.17
N PHE A 20 40.18 -0.79 46.69
CA PHE A 20 38.80 -0.65 46.21
C PHE A 20 38.46 0.77 45.71
N ILE A 21 39.45 1.47 45.15
CA ILE A 21 39.19 2.69 44.37
C ILE A 21 39.84 2.48 43.00
N HIS A 22 39.17 1.71 42.15
CA HIS A 22 39.29 1.94 40.72
C HIS A 22 38.78 3.36 40.47
N PRO A 23 39.56 4.25 39.82
CA PRO A 23 39.03 5.53 39.39
C PRO A 23 37.87 5.22 38.45
N TRP A 24 36.74 5.91 38.64
CA TRP A 24 35.64 5.93 37.70
C TRP A 24 36.16 6.44 36.35
N GLY A 25 36.70 5.51 35.54
CA GLY A 25 37.09 5.73 34.16
C GLY A 25 35.83 5.81 33.33
N SER A 26 35.75 6.86 32.51
CA SER A 26 34.64 7.15 31.61
C SER A 26 34.16 5.90 30.86
N PRO A 27 32.83 5.73 30.69
CA PRO A 27 32.23 4.47 30.28
C PRO A 27 32.76 4.02 28.92
N GLU A 28 33.25 2.79 28.82
CA GLU A 28 33.59 2.14 27.55
C GLU A 28 32.35 1.73 26.73
N LEU A 29 31.30 2.55 26.76
CA LEU A 29 30.18 2.48 25.79
C LEU A 29 30.58 3.03 24.41
N VAL A 30 31.86 3.24 24.13
CA VAL A 30 32.27 4.29 23.19
C VAL A 30 32.81 3.75 21.87
N ALA A 31 33.22 2.49 21.74
CA ALA A 31 33.67 1.93 20.46
C ALA A 31 32.58 1.07 19.80
N GLY A 32 32.15 0.00 20.49
CA GLY A 32 31.14 -0.93 19.97
C GLY A 32 29.80 -0.27 19.68
N ALA A 33 29.28 0.54 20.62
CA ALA A 33 28.00 1.23 20.41
C ALA A 33 28.09 2.28 19.29
N LYS A 34 29.23 2.97 19.13
CA LYS A 34 29.44 3.89 18.01
C LYS A 34 29.44 3.16 16.67
N ILE A 35 30.11 2.00 16.59
CA ILE A 35 30.13 1.18 15.36
C ILE A 35 28.71 0.71 15.02
N VAL A 36 27.95 0.24 16.01
CA VAL A 36 26.55 -0.16 15.82
C VAL A 36 25.72 1.01 15.30
N LEU A 37 25.77 2.17 15.96
CA LEU A 37 25.03 3.37 15.54
C LEU A 37 25.40 3.83 14.13
N LEU A 38 26.70 3.87 13.80
CA LEU A 38 27.18 4.20 12.47
C LEU A 38 26.68 3.21 11.42
N SER A 39 26.76 1.91 11.71
CA SER A 39 26.31 0.86 10.79
C SER A 39 24.80 0.91 10.53
N THR A 40 23.99 1.16 11.56
CA THR A 40 22.54 1.30 11.45
C THR A 40 22.17 2.56 10.67
N LEU A 41 22.86 3.68 10.92
CA LEU A 41 22.60 4.93 10.21
C LEU A 41 22.98 4.82 8.73
N LEU A 42 24.15 4.26 8.42
CA LEU A 42 24.58 4.05 7.03
C LEU A 42 23.66 3.07 6.30
N GLY A 43 23.39 1.91 6.91
CA GLY A 43 22.51 0.91 6.31
C GLY A 43 21.10 1.46 6.08
N GLY A 44 20.53 2.13 7.08
CA GLY A 44 19.22 2.76 6.99
C GLY A 44 19.16 3.82 5.89
N THR A 45 20.12 4.75 5.86
CA THR A 45 20.14 5.83 4.85
C THR A 45 20.35 5.30 3.43
N LEU A 46 21.20 4.29 3.24
CA LEU A 46 21.40 3.65 1.94
C LEU A 46 20.13 2.94 1.46
N VAL A 47 19.51 2.12 2.31
CA VAL A 47 18.28 1.40 1.94
C VAL A 47 17.14 2.38 1.67
N THR A 48 16.93 3.36 2.54
CA THR A 48 15.89 4.38 2.34
C THR A 48 16.16 5.25 1.12
N GLY A 49 17.41 5.65 0.87
CA GLY A 49 17.79 6.41 -0.31
C GLY A 49 17.57 5.64 -1.61
N PHE A 50 18.00 4.37 -1.65
CA PHE A 50 17.79 3.50 -2.81
C PHE A 50 16.30 3.24 -3.07
N ARG A 51 15.51 3.06 -2.00
CA ARG A 51 14.05 2.96 -2.10
C ARG A 51 13.42 4.26 -2.64
N TYR A 52 13.85 5.43 -2.17
CA TYR A 52 13.34 6.72 -2.64
C TYR A 52 13.61 6.95 -4.13
N MET A 53 14.72 6.44 -4.65
CA MET A 53 15.07 6.46 -6.07
C MET A 53 14.33 5.41 -6.90
N GLY A 54 13.43 4.62 -6.31
CA GLY A 54 12.71 3.55 -7.01
C GLY A 54 13.55 2.30 -7.31
N GLY A 55 14.71 2.13 -6.68
CA GLY A 55 15.62 1.02 -7.00
C GLY A 55 15.03 -0.38 -6.72
N PHE A 56 14.07 -0.48 -5.81
CA PHE A 56 13.33 -1.72 -5.53
C PHE A 56 12.06 -1.89 -6.37
N GLU A 57 11.59 -0.83 -7.04
CA GLU A 57 10.31 -0.81 -7.76
C GLU A 57 10.19 -1.95 -8.79
N PRO A 58 11.19 -2.27 -9.63
CA PRO A 58 11.05 -3.35 -10.60
C PRO A 58 10.87 -4.73 -9.94
N ALA A 59 11.55 -4.97 -8.82
CA ALA A 59 11.44 -6.23 -8.09
C ALA A 59 10.10 -6.35 -7.37
N GLU A 60 9.61 -5.24 -6.81
CA GLU A 60 8.28 -5.15 -6.19
C GLU A 60 7.17 -5.41 -7.21
N LEU A 61 7.22 -4.75 -8.37
CA LEU A 61 6.24 -4.96 -9.45
C LEU A 61 6.27 -6.40 -9.98
N PHE A 62 7.46 -6.96 -10.21
CA PHE A 62 7.61 -8.34 -10.63
C PHE A 62 7.00 -9.32 -9.61
N LEU A 63 7.31 -9.13 -8.32
CA LEU A 63 6.80 -10.00 -7.26
C LEU A 63 5.28 -9.85 -7.12
N PHE A 64 4.76 -8.63 -7.22
CA PHE A 64 3.33 -8.36 -7.21
C PHE A 64 2.62 -9.08 -8.36
N ASP A 65 3.08 -8.91 -9.59
CA ASP A 65 2.51 -9.56 -10.78
C ASP A 65 2.54 -11.09 -10.65
N TYR A 66 3.64 -11.63 -10.12
CA TYR A 66 3.77 -13.06 -9.88
C TYR A 66 2.74 -13.55 -8.85
N LEU A 67 2.60 -12.86 -7.72
CA LEU A 67 1.64 -13.21 -6.68
C LEU A 67 0.19 -13.07 -7.16
N VAL A 68 -0.13 -12.05 -7.96
CA VAL A 68 -1.47 -11.89 -8.57
C VAL A 68 -1.78 -13.04 -9.51
N ARG A 69 -0.83 -13.47 -10.35
CA ARG A 69 -1.00 -14.61 -11.27
C ARG A 69 -1.18 -15.95 -10.55
N LEU A 70 -0.59 -16.10 -9.37
CA LEU A 70 -0.74 -17.30 -8.55
C LEU A 70 -2.11 -17.39 -7.86
N GLN A 71 -2.88 -16.30 -7.81
CA GLN A 71 -4.22 -16.35 -7.24
C GLN A 71 -5.10 -17.25 -8.10
N PRO A 72 -5.85 -18.20 -7.49
CA PRO A 72 -6.83 -18.98 -8.22
C PRO A 72 -7.84 -18.02 -8.86
N LYS A 73 -8.21 -18.26 -10.12
CA LYS A 73 -9.32 -17.52 -10.73
C LYS A 73 -10.58 -17.80 -9.91
N PRO A 74 -11.21 -16.80 -9.27
CA PRO A 74 -12.46 -17.03 -8.57
C PRO A 74 -13.51 -17.50 -9.58
N SER A 75 -14.38 -18.41 -9.14
CA SER A 75 -15.55 -18.75 -9.94
C SER A 75 -16.40 -17.49 -10.16
N PRO A 76 -17.06 -17.34 -11.33
CA PRO A 76 -17.96 -16.22 -11.56
C PRO A 76 -19.00 -16.14 -10.45
N ASP A 77 -19.20 -14.96 -9.88
CA ASP A 77 -20.24 -14.74 -8.89
C ASP A 77 -21.61 -14.87 -9.57
N PRO A 78 -22.48 -15.81 -9.15
CA PRO A 78 -23.78 -16.02 -9.77
C PRO A 78 -24.73 -14.82 -9.60
N HIS A 79 -24.42 -13.88 -8.70
CA HIS A 79 -25.24 -12.69 -8.47
C HIS A 79 -24.77 -11.48 -9.29
N LEU A 80 -23.63 -11.57 -9.99
CA LEU A 80 -23.08 -10.48 -10.79
C LEU A 80 -23.09 -10.83 -12.28
N THR A 81 -23.81 -10.03 -13.06
CA THR A 81 -23.82 -10.12 -14.52
C THR A 81 -23.13 -8.90 -15.10
N ILE A 82 -22.10 -9.12 -15.92
CA ILE A 82 -21.42 -8.06 -16.67
C ILE A 82 -21.92 -8.09 -18.11
N VAL A 83 -22.44 -6.96 -18.57
CA VAL A 83 -22.80 -6.73 -19.97
C VAL A 83 -21.74 -5.81 -20.57
N GLY A 84 -20.86 -6.40 -21.40
CA GLY A 84 -19.83 -5.65 -22.12
C GLY A 84 -20.31 -5.19 -23.48
N ILE A 85 -19.63 -4.19 -24.04
CA ILE A 85 -19.77 -3.76 -25.44
C ILE A 85 -18.47 -4.13 -26.13
N THR A 86 -18.54 -4.98 -27.16
CA THR A 86 -17.35 -5.40 -27.91
C THR A 86 -17.06 -4.45 -29.08
N GLU A 87 -15.91 -4.65 -29.72
CA GLU A 87 -15.55 -3.91 -30.94
C GLU A 87 -16.53 -4.19 -32.08
N GLU A 88 -17.01 -5.43 -32.19
CA GLU A 88 -18.03 -5.81 -33.17
C GLU A 88 -19.36 -5.07 -32.94
N ASP A 89 -19.77 -4.93 -31.67
CA ASP A 89 -20.95 -4.14 -31.29
C ASP A 89 -20.78 -2.66 -31.67
N ILE A 90 -19.61 -2.09 -31.44
CA ILE A 90 -19.29 -0.70 -31.81
C ILE A 90 -19.34 -0.51 -33.31
N GLN A 91 -18.79 -1.44 -34.10
CA GLN A 91 -18.86 -1.35 -35.56
C GLN A 91 -20.29 -1.49 -36.08
N GLN A 92 -21.12 -2.32 -35.44
CA GLN A 92 -22.50 -2.57 -35.86
C GLN A 92 -23.45 -1.43 -35.46
N TYR A 93 -23.37 -0.92 -34.23
CA TYR A 93 -24.32 0.04 -33.68
C TYR A 93 -23.77 1.48 -33.64
N GLY A 94 -22.47 1.64 -33.85
CA GLY A 94 -21.75 2.91 -33.75
C GLY A 94 -21.56 3.36 -32.30
N TRP A 95 -20.62 4.27 -32.10
CA TRP A 95 -20.33 4.87 -30.80
C TRP A 95 -20.49 6.39 -30.84
N PRO A 96 -21.11 7.02 -29.83
CA PRO A 96 -21.81 6.43 -28.67
C PRO A 96 -23.09 5.69 -29.08
N LEU A 97 -23.56 4.69 -28.34
CA LEU A 97 -24.84 4.02 -28.68
C LEU A 97 -26.02 5.01 -28.77
N SER A 98 -27.02 4.70 -29.61
CA SER A 98 -28.23 5.53 -29.66
C SER A 98 -29.01 5.46 -28.34
N ASP A 99 -29.70 6.55 -28.00
CA ASP A 99 -30.43 6.65 -26.73
C ASP A 99 -31.52 5.58 -26.63
N GLY A 100 -32.23 5.33 -27.73
CA GLY A 100 -33.27 4.30 -27.79
C GLY A 100 -32.72 2.88 -27.60
N LEU A 101 -31.54 2.59 -28.14
CA LEU A 101 -30.90 1.28 -27.97
C LEU A 101 -30.48 1.07 -26.51
N LEU A 102 -29.86 2.07 -25.89
CA LEU A 102 -29.47 2.01 -24.49
C LEU A 102 -30.70 1.92 -23.58
N ALA A 103 -31.77 2.67 -23.88
CA ALA A 103 -33.03 2.58 -23.14
C ALA A 103 -33.67 1.18 -23.24
N ALA A 104 -33.65 0.57 -24.42
CA ALA A 104 -34.16 -0.79 -24.63
C ALA A 104 -33.33 -1.83 -23.87
N LEU A 105 -32.00 -1.69 -23.87
CA LEU A 105 -31.10 -2.54 -23.08
C LEU A 105 -31.42 -2.44 -21.58
N LEU A 106 -31.51 -1.22 -21.04
CA LEU A 106 -31.85 -1.01 -19.64
C LEU A 106 -33.23 -1.59 -19.30
N ALA A 107 -34.23 -1.36 -20.15
CA ALA A 107 -35.56 -1.94 -19.97
C ALA A 107 -35.51 -3.47 -19.93
N GLN A 108 -34.71 -4.10 -20.79
CA GLN A 108 -34.54 -5.56 -20.80
C GLN A 108 -33.89 -6.06 -19.51
N LEU A 109 -32.87 -5.36 -19.00
CA LEU A 109 -32.23 -5.71 -17.72
C LEU A 109 -33.22 -5.59 -16.55
N GLN A 110 -34.07 -4.56 -16.55
CA GLN A 110 -35.05 -4.35 -15.48
C GLN A 110 -36.08 -5.48 -15.36
N ILE A 111 -36.40 -6.20 -16.44
CA ILE A 111 -37.33 -7.35 -16.42
C ILE A 111 -36.84 -8.44 -15.45
N HIS A 112 -35.51 -8.57 -15.30
CA HIS A 112 -34.90 -9.55 -14.41
C HIS A 112 -34.86 -9.12 -12.94
N ARG A 113 -35.42 -7.95 -12.60
CA ARG A 113 -35.47 -7.37 -11.24
C ARG A 113 -34.11 -7.34 -10.54
N PRO A 114 -33.07 -6.74 -11.15
CA PRO A 114 -31.77 -6.59 -10.51
C PRO A 114 -31.89 -5.69 -9.28
N GLN A 115 -31.11 -5.98 -8.23
CA GLN A 115 -31.04 -5.12 -7.05
C GLN A 115 -30.44 -3.76 -7.39
N VAL A 116 -29.39 -3.74 -8.22
CA VAL A 116 -28.70 -2.54 -8.69
C VAL A 116 -28.23 -2.75 -10.13
N ILE A 117 -28.29 -1.69 -10.94
CA ILE A 117 -27.67 -1.60 -12.26
C ILE A 117 -26.60 -0.51 -12.20
N GLY A 118 -25.34 -0.90 -12.33
CA GLY A 118 -24.23 0.05 -12.52
C GLY A 118 -24.04 0.34 -14.00
N LEU A 119 -24.08 1.61 -14.39
CA LEU A 119 -23.83 2.06 -15.76
C LEU A 119 -22.50 2.82 -15.83
N ASP A 120 -21.47 2.14 -16.31
CA ASP A 120 -20.16 2.72 -16.62
C ASP A 120 -20.04 2.94 -18.13
N LEU A 121 -20.61 4.05 -18.61
CA LEU A 121 -20.69 4.37 -20.02
C LEU A 121 -20.45 5.86 -20.22
N TYR A 122 -19.27 6.21 -20.71
CA TYR A 122 -18.89 7.60 -20.91
C TYR A 122 -19.58 8.21 -22.14
N ARG A 123 -20.43 9.21 -21.92
CA ARG A 123 -21.14 9.95 -22.98
C ARG A 123 -21.31 11.42 -22.61
N SER A 124 -20.88 12.33 -23.49
CA SER A 124 -21.01 13.78 -23.30
C SER A 124 -22.27 14.39 -23.91
N THR A 125 -22.97 13.66 -24.78
CA THR A 125 -24.16 14.17 -25.50
C THR A 125 -25.25 13.11 -25.63
N LEU A 126 -26.50 13.57 -25.79
CA LEU A 126 -27.63 12.74 -26.18
C LEU A 126 -27.49 12.32 -27.65
N ARG A 127 -27.83 11.07 -27.97
CA ARG A 127 -27.83 10.55 -29.34
C ARG A 127 -29.25 10.07 -29.71
N PRO A 128 -30.16 10.99 -30.10
CA PRO A 128 -31.51 10.62 -30.53
C PRO A 128 -31.47 9.66 -31.74
N PRO A 129 -32.53 8.85 -31.95
CA PRO A 129 -33.83 8.88 -31.26
C PRO A 129 -33.83 8.13 -29.92
N GLY A 130 -34.86 8.40 -29.09
CA GLY A 130 -35.12 7.66 -27.84
C GLY A 130 -34.61 8.33 -26.55
N SER A 131 -34.24 9.60 -26.59
CA SER A 131 -33.70 10.34 -25.45
C SER A 131 -34.65 10.38 -24.25
N GLU A 132 -35.96 10.57 -24.47
CA GLU A 132 -36.96 10.57 -23.37
C GLU A 132 -37.06 9.21 -22.67
N ALA A 133 -37.03 8.12 -23.44
CA ALA A 133 -37.05 6.76 -22.91
C ALA A 133 -35.78 6.49 -22.09
N LEU A 134 -34.63 6.95 -22.57
CA LEU A 134 -33.37 6.81 -21.84
C LEU A 134 -33.40 7.59 -20.51
N VAL A 135 -33.83 8.86 -20.54
CA VAL A 135 -33.95 9.67 -19.31
C VAL A 135 -34.88 9.00 -18.29
N THR A 136 -35.97 8.40 -18.75
CA THR A 136 -36.89 7.63 -17.89
C THR A 136 -36.20 6.43 -17.25
N GLN A 137 -35.41 5.68 -18.01
CA GLN A 137 -34.65 4.53 -17.49
C GLN A 137 -33.54 4.96 -16.53
N LEU A 138 -32.84 6.06 -16.82
CA LEU A 138 -31.79 6.61 -15.95
C LEU A 138 -32.34 7.14 -14.62
N GLY A 139 -33.61 7.55 -14.57
CA GLY A 139 -34.29 7.94 -13.33
C GLY A 139 -34.73 6.77 -12.44
N ALA A 140 -34.43 5.52 -12.80
CA ALA A 140 -34.79 4.37 -11.98
C ALA A 140 -34.02 4.35 -10.65
N GLN A 141 -34.72 4.05 -9.55
CA GLN A 141 -34.14 4.06 -8.19
C GLN A 141 -33.01 3.05 -7.99
N ASN A 142 -32.97 1.99 -8.81
CA ASN A 142 -31.96 0.94 -8.77
C ASN A 142 -30.85 1.14 -9.81
N LEU A 143 -30.75 2.30 -10.45
CA LEU A 143 -29.71 2.61 -11.43
C LEU A 143 -28.71 3.61 -10.85
N ILE A 144 -27.43 3.28 -10.94
CA ILE A 144 -26.31 4.15 -10.55
C ILE A 144 -25.45 4.37 -11.78
N ALA A 145 -25.31 5.62 -12.21
CA ALA A 145 -24.44 6.02 -13.31
C ALA A 145 -23.33 6.94 -12.79
N ILE A 146 -22.19 6.96 -13.48
CA ILE A 146 -21.12 7.91 -13.17
C ILE A 146 -21.53 9.29 -13.70
N GLU A 147 -21.77 10.23 -12.79
CA GLU A 147 -21.91 11.64 -13.13
C GLU A 147 -20.52 12.27 -13.30
N MET A 148 -20.39 13.17 -14.28
CA MET A 148 -19.23 14.06 -14.44
C MET A 148 -19.67 15.51 -14.36
#